data_AF-A0A7V2T3Z8-F1
#
_entry.id   AF-A0A7V2T3Z8-F1
#
_cell.length_a   1.000
_cell.length_b   1.000
_cell.length_c   1.000
_cell.angle_alpha   90.00
_cell.angle_beta   90.00
_cell.angle_gamma   90.00
#
_symmetry.space_group_name_H-M   'P 1'
#
loop_
_entity.id
_entity.type
_entity.pdbx_description
1 polymer ?
#
loop_
_entity_poly.entity_id
_entity_poly.type
_entity_poly.pdbx_seq_one_letter_code
_entity_poly.pdbx_strand_id
1 'polypeptide(L)'
;MPASFAPWAYEFARPYPLWPSVPGFAIVLPARSQEERGRSPVDPTEDRREPVFAQLSRLLGERFRRNRAVREQHGRGEAFPECHPPDAVAFPESTDEVAQILRLCHAGAVPVVPYGVGTSLEGHVAAVRGGLCLDLSRMNRI
;
A
#
# COMPACT_ATOMS: atom_id res chain seq x y z
N MET A 1 52.99 6.74 13.71
CA MET A 1 52.22 6.89 12.47
C MET A 1 51.10 5.86 12.46
N PRO A 2 49.83 6.25 12.58
CA PRO A 2 48.71 5.39 12.18
C PRO A 2 48.11 5.83 10.84
N ALA A 3 47.55 4.83 10.16
CA ALA A 3 47.20 4.80 8.76
C ALA A 3 45.85 5.47 8.41
N SER A 4 45.77 5.78 7.12
CA SER A 4 44.72 6.32 6.26
C SER A 4 43.25 6.22 6.69
N PHE A 5 42.64 7.40 6.63
CA PHE A 5 41.29 7.75 6.18
C PHE A 5 40.71 6.83 5.07
N ALA A 6 39.42 6.46 5.20
CA ALA A 6 38.59 5.99 4.09
C ALA A 6 37.65 7.13 3.63
N PRO A 7 37.49 7.41 2.31
CA PRO A 7 36.87 8.64 1.82
C PRO A 7 35.59 8.37 1.01
N TRP A 8 34.42 8.20 1.65
CA TRP A 8 33.14 8.14 0.93
C TRP A 8 32.00 8.69 1.80
N ALA A 9 31.95 10.01 1.96
CA ALA A 9 30.78 10.71 2.46
C ALA A 9 30.81 12.17 1.96
N TYR A 10 30.82 12.33 0.64
CA TYR A 10 30.60 13.63 0.00
C TYR A 10 29.82 13.40 -1.28
N GLU A 11 28.49 13.47 -1.20
CA GLU A 11 27.66 14.15 -2.20
C GLU A 11 26.19 14.14 -1.77
N PHE A 12 25.80 15.12 -0.96
CA PHE A 12 24.44 15.65 -1.07
C PHE A 12 24.53 17.16 -1.04
N ALA A 13 24.55 17.71 -2.25
CA ALA A 13 24.45 19.12 -2.52
C ALA A 13 23.12 19.68 -1.98
N ARG A 14 23.24 20.89 -1.46
CA ARG A 14 22.23 21.93 -1.12
C ARG A 14 21.18 22.12 -2.24
N PRO A 15 20.02 22.83 -2.04
CA PRO A 15 19.85 23.94 -1.09
C PRO A 15 18.48 24.10 -0.40
N TYR A 16 18.47 24.72 0.78
CA TYR A 16 17.33 25.53 1.25
C TYR A 16 17.84 26.90 1.69
N PRO A 17 17.02 27.96 1.52
CA PRO A 17 17.46 29.33 1.60
C PRO A 17 17.69 29.79 3.04
N LEU A 18 18.60 30.76 3.15
CA LEU A 18 19.12 31.40 4.33
C LEU A 18 18.01 32.14 5.10
N TRP A 19 17.69 31.71 6.32
CA TRP A 19 16.97 32.54 7.29
C TRP A 19 17.97 33.46 8.01
N PRO A 20 17.65 34.75 8.23
CA PRO A 20 18.55 35.64 8.95
C PRO A 20 18.69 35.21 10.42
N SER A 21 19.93 35.14 10.87
CA SER A 21 20.35 34.79 12.22
C SER A 21 19.82 35.80 13.25
N VAL A 22 18.74 35.45 13.95
CA VAL A 22 18.34 36.12 15.20
C VAL A 22 19.02 35.41 16.37
N PRO A 23 19.95 36.05 17.11
CA PRO A 23 20.56 35.46 18.29
C PRO A 23 19.54 35.45 19.45
N GLY A 24 19.25 34.28 20.03
CA GLY A 24 18.55 34.19 21.31
C GLY A 24 17.31 33.28 21.39
N PHE A 25 16.89 32.63 20.31
CA PHE A 25 15.71 31.74 20.34
C PHE A 25 16.13 30.26 20.27
N ALA A 26 16.55 29.70 21.39
CA ALA A 26 16.68 28.25 21.53
C ALA A 26 15.27 27.67 21.78
N ILE A 27 14.63 27.13 20.74
CA ILE A 27 13.41 26.34 20.92
C ILE A 27 13.83 25.01 21.59
N VAL A 28 13.64 24.93 22.91
CA VAL A 28 13.69 23.65 23.63
C VAL A 28 12.44 22.87 23.22
N LEU A 29 12.56 22.03 22.18
CA LEU A 29 11.51 21.07 21.84
C LEU A 29 11.43 20.05 22.98
N PRO A 30 10.27 19.83 23.60
CA PRO A 30 10.13 18.77 24.59
C PRO A 30 10.45 17.44 23.92
N ALA A 31 11.27 16.62 24.59
CA ALA A 31 11.57 15.27 24.15
C ALA A 31 10.26 14.49 24.06
N ARG A 32 9.72 14.37 22.84
CA ARG A 32 8.52 13.57 22.58
C ARG A 32 8.76 12.17 23.13
N SER A 33 7.84 11.74 24.01
CA SER A 33 7.85 10.42 24.62
C SER A 33 7.98 9.35 23.52
N GLN A 34 8.79 8.32 23.81
CA GLN A 34 9.02 7.18 22.91
C GLN A 34 7.71 6.50 22.45
N GLU A 35 6.60 6.71 23.16
CA GLU A 35 5.26 6.20 22.82
C GLU A 35 4.75 6.66 21.43
N GLU A 36 5.08 7.88 20.98
CA GLU A 36 4.58 8.40 19.69
C GLU A 36 5.35 7.84 18.47
N ARG A 37 6.54 7.23 18.68
CA ARG A 37 7.38 6.68 17.59
C ARG A 37 6.87 5.36 17.01
N GLY A 38 5.88 4.73 17.64
CA GLY A 38 5.31 3.46 17.17
C GLY A 38 4.17 3.59 16.16
N ARG A 39 3.56 4.78 16.03
CA ARG A 39 2.51 5.01 15.04
C ARG A 39 3.15 5.59 13.79
N SER A 40 3.57 4.71 12.88
CA SER A 40 3.90 5.11 11.51
C SER A 40 2.78 6.01 10.98
N PRO A 41 3.07 7.11 10.26
CA PRO A 41 2.04 7.87 9.57
C PRO A 41 1.28 6.88 8.70
N VAL A 42 0.03 6.61 9.04
CA VAL A 42 -0.87 5.84 8.18
C VAL A 42 -0.86 6.58 6.85
N ASP A 43 -0.53 5.88 5.75
CA ASP A 43 -0.59 6.50 4.43
C ASP A 43 -1.98 7.13 4.30
N PRO A 44 -2.12 8.44 4.01
CA PRO A 44 -3.43 9.09 3.91
C PRO A 44 -4.36 8.42 2.88
N THR A 45 -3.83 7.57 1.99
CA THR A 45 -4.65 6.73 1.11
C THR A 45 -5.28 5.52 1.81
N GLU A 46 -4.69 5.00 2.89
CA GLU A 46 -5.19 3.84 3.63
C GLU A 46 -6.45 4.20 4.43
N ASP A 47 -6.53 5.42 4.96
CA ASP A 47 -7.70 5.94 5.71
C ASP A 47 -8.94 6.09 4.79
N ARG A 48 -8.74 6.37 3.50
CA ARG A 48 -9.83 6.50 2.51
C ARG A 48 -10.40 5.16 2.05
N ARG A 49 -9.64 4.06 2.19
CA ARG A 49 -10.03 2.71 1.74
C ARG A 49 -10.94 2.02 2.75
N GLU A 50 -10.81 2.34 4.03
CA GLU A 50 -11.50 1.63 5.10
C GLU A 50 -13.05 1.67 4.98
N PRO A 51 -13.70 2.81 4.64
CA PRO A 51 -15.14 2.83 4.41
C PRO A 51 -15.57 1.91 3.27
N VAL A 52 -14.79 1.86 2.18
CA VAL A 52 -15.04 0.97 1.03
C VAL A 52 -14.88 -0.48 1.46
N PHE A 53 -13.81 -0.82 2.17
CA PHE A 53 -13.57 -2.19 2.64
C PHE A 53 -14.63 -2.66 3.64
N ALA A 54 -15.15 -1.77 4.49
CA ALA A 54 -16.28 -2.09 5.36
C ALA A 54 -17.55 -2.40 4.56
N GLN A 55 -17.84 -1.65 3.50
CA GLN A 55 -18.97 -1.93 2.60
C GLN A 55 -18.78 -3.25 1.84
N LEU A 56 -17.59 -3.51 1.30
CA LEU A 56 -17.25 -4.75 0.60
C LEU A 56 -17.33 -5.96 1.53
N SER A 57 -16.87 -5.82 2.78
CA SER A 57 -16.99 -6.87 3.78
C SER A 57 -18.44 -7.23 4.08
N ARG A 58 -19.36 -6.26 4.06
CA ARG A 58 -20.81 -6.53 4.21
C ARG A 58 -21.42 -7.17 2.97
N LEU A 59 -21.01 -6.71 1.78
CA LEU A 59 -21.50 -7.20 0.50
C LEU A 59 -21.11 -8.66 0.25
N LEU A 60 -19.85 -9.01 0.53
CA LEU A 60 -19.24 -10.29 0.16
C LEU A 60 -19.10 -11.27 1.33
N GLY A 61 -19.16 -10.78 2.57
CA GLY A 61 -18.95 -11.60 3.78
C GLY A 61 -17.61 -12.33 3.74
N GLU A 62 -17.67 -13.65 3.82
CA GLU A 62 -16.50 -14.54 3.73
C GLU A 62 -15.80 -14.50 2.35
N ARG A 63 -16.37 -13.86 1.33
CA ARG A 63 -15.71 -13.68 0.03
C ARG A 63 -14.87 -12.41 -0.06
N PHE A 64 -14.69 -11.72 1.07
CA PHE A 64 -13.75 -10.62 1.23
C PHE A 64 -12.66 -11.02 2.24
N ARG A 65 -11.39 -10.91 1.85
CA ARG A 65 -10.25 -11.41 2.62
C ARG A 65 -9.21 -10.31 2.83
N ARG A 66 -8.78 -10.13 4.09
CA ARG A 66 -7.68 -9.23 4.49
C ARG A 66 -6.52 -9.96 5.17
N ASN A 67 -6.60 -11.30 5.28
CA ASN A 67 -5.53 -12.05 5.92
C ASN A 67 -4.25 -12.00 5.08
N ARG A 68 -3.11 -12.05 5.77
CA ARG A 68 -1.79 -11.86 5.17
C ARG A 68 -1.49 -12.88 4.06
N ALA A 69 -1.74 -14.16 4.31
CA ALA A 69 -1.43 -15.23 3.37
C ALA A 69 -2.15 -15.05 2.02
N VAL A 70 -3.45 -14.74 2.06
CA VAL A 70 -4.24 -14.48 0.85
C VAL A 70 -3.73 -13.25 0.12
N ARG A 71 -3.41 -12.16 0.83
CA ARG A 71 -2.86 -10.94 0.21
C ARG A 71 -1.50 -11.21 -0.46
N GLU A 72 -0.60 -11.93 0.20
CA GLU A 72 0.71 -12.28 -0.35
C GLU A 72 0.58 -13.16 -1.60
N GLN A 73 -0.31 -14.16 -1.58
CA GLN A 73 -0.60 -15.00 -2.75
C GLN A 73 -1.07 -14.16 -3.95
N HIS A 74 -1.89 -13.13 -3.73
CA HIS A 74 -2.45 -12.29 -4.80
C HIS A 74 -1.56 -11.09 -5.19
N GLY A 75 -0.42 -10.91 -4.52
CA GLY A 75 0.60 -9.92 -4.89
C GLY A 75 1.89 -10.53 -5.42
N ARG A 76 1.97 -11.87 -5.49
CA ARG A 76 3.11 -12.63 -6.00
C ARG A 76 2.85 -12.97 -7.47
N GLY A 77 3.62 -12.39 -8.38
CA GLY A 77 3.65 -12.80 -9.79
C GLY A 77 4.72 -13.87 -10.05
N GLU A 78 4.67 -14.48 -11.23
CA GLU A 78 5.64 -15.52 -11.65
C GLU A 78 7.03 -14.96 -11.98
N ALA A 79 7.10 -13.75 -12.57
CA ALA A 79 8.35 -13.20 -13.08
C ALA A 79 9.18 -12.40 -12.08
N PHE A 80 8.55 -11.81 -11.06
CA PHE A 80 9.22 -10.87 -10.16
C PHE A 80 9.35 -11.46 -8.75
N PRO A 81 10.56 -11.41 -8.15
CA PRO A 81 10.78 -11.94 -6.80
C PRO A 81 10.16 -11.06 -5.71
N GLU A 82 9.85 -9.80 -6.02
CA GLU A 82 9.21 -8.85 -5.12
C GLU A 82 7.70 -9.08 -5.06
N CYS A 83 7.15 -9.13 -3.84
CA CYS A 83 5.72 -9.27 -3.63
C CYS A 83 5.12 -7.90 -3.31
N HIS A 84 4.13 -7.47 -4.08
CA HIS A 84 3.36 -6.26 -3.83
C HIS A 84 1.93 -6.65 -3.48
N PRO A 85 1.64 -7.00 -2.22
CA PRO A 85 0.34 -7.47 -1.81
C PRO A 85 -0.71 -6.34 -1.84
N PRO A 86 -1.95 -6.63 -2.28
CA PRO A 86 -3.08 -5.71 -2.09
C PRO A 86 -3.42 -5.56 -0.60
N ASP A 87 -4.29 -4.62 -0.25
CA ASP A 87 -4.80 -4.47 1.12
C ASP A 87 -5.92 -5.47 1.44
N ALA A 88 -6.66 -5.85 0.40
CA ALA A 88 -7.74 -6.82 0.47
C ALA A 88 -7.91 -7.57 -0.86
N VAL A 89 -8.55 -8.73 -0.78
CA VAL A 89 -8.93 -9.55 -1.94
C VAL A 89 -10.44 -9.79 -1.91
N ALA A 90 -11.11 -9.57 -3.04
CA ALA A 90 -12.54 -9.83 -3.22
C ALA A 90 -12.74 -10.96 -4.25
N PHE A 91 -13.66 -11.88 -3.94
CA PHE A 91 -14.01 -13.02 -4.78
C PHE A 91 -15.48 -12.93 -5.25
N PRO A 92 -15.80 -12.09 -6.25
CA PRO A 92 -17.14 -12.04 -6.83
C PRO A 92 -17.55 -13.36 -7.50
N GLU A 93 -18.85 -13.58 -7.59
CA GLU A 93 -19.46 -14.75 -8.24
C GLU A 93 -20.45 -14.35 -9.35
N SER A 94 -20.64 -13.05 -9.59
CA SER A 94 -21.48 -12.51 -10.67
C SER A 94 -20.98 -11.18 -11.21
N THR A 95 -21.39 -10.85 -12.43
CA THR A 95 -21.12 -9.55 -13.05
C THR A 95 -21.75 -8.39 -12.27
N ASP A 96 -22.91 -8.59 -11.66
CA ASP A 96 -23.55 -7.59 -10.79
C ASP A 96 -22.70 -7.26 -9.57
N GLU A 97 -22.09 -8.27 -8.94
CA GLU A 97 -21.15 -8.05 -7.83
C GLU A 97 -19.91 -7.31 -8.30
N VAL A 98 -19.31 -7.69 -9.44
CA VAL A 98 -18.18 -6.97 -10.02
C VAL A 98 -18.53 -5.49 -10.25
N ALA A 99 -19.69 -5.21 -10.84
CA ALA A 99 -20.13 -3.86 -11.09
C ALA A 99 -20.36 -3.06 -9.79
N GLN A 100 -20.91 -3.69 -8.75
CA GLN A 100 -21.07 -3.06 -7.43
C GLN A 100 -19.72 -2.77 -6.78
N ILE A 101 -18.79 -3.72 -6.80
CA ILE A 101 -17.44 -3.58 -6.25
C ILE A 101 -16.71 -2.41 -6.92
N LEU A 102 -16.70 -2.38 -8.27
CA LEU A 102 -16.02 -1.35 -9.03
C LEU A 102 -16.63 0.04 -8.80
N ARG A 103 -17.96 0.15 -8.62
CA ARG A 103 -18.62 1.42 -8.26
C ARG A 103 -18.16 1.93 -6.89
N LEU A 104 -18.09 1.05 -5.88
CA LEU A 104 -17.63 1.41 -4.53
C LEU A 104 -16.15 1.83 -4.55
N CYS A 105 -15.30 1.06 -5.22
CA CYS A 105 -13.87 1.38 -5.37
C CYS A 105 -13.66 2.69 -6.13
N HIS A 106 -14.43 2.94 -7.19
CA HIS A 106 -14.36 4.20 -7.93
C HIS A 106 -14.73 5.40 -7.05
N ALA A 107 -15.84 5.30 -6.30
CA ALA A 107 -16.29 6.37 -5.40
C ALA A 107 -15.27 6.67 -4.28
N GLY A 108 -14.58 5.66 -3.76
CA GLY A 108 -13.54 5.81 -2.74
C GLY A 108 -12.12 6.01 -3.30
N ALA A 109 -11.96 6.15 -4.62
CA ALA A 109 -10.65 6.21 -5.28
C ALA A 109 -9.69 5.08 -4.88
N VAL A 110 -10.22 3.87 -4.67
CA VAL A 110 -9.46 2.67 -4.32
C VAL A 110 -8.94 2.00 -5.59
N PRO A 111 -7.62 1.83 -5.76
CA PRO A 111 -7.06 1.08 -6.88
C PRO A 111 -7.58 -0.35 -6.91
N VAL A 112 -7.85 -0.87 -8.11
CA VAL A 112 -8.29 -2.26 -8.30
C VAL A 112 -7.32 -2.96 -9.24
N VAL A 113 -6.84 -4.14 -8.82
CA VAL A 113 -5.99 -5.03 -9.62
C VAL A 113 -6.82 -6.27 -9.98
N PRO A 114 -7.15 -6.50 -11.26
CA PRO A 114 -7.84 -7.73 -11.66
C PRO A 114 -6.90 -8.93 -11.54
N TYR A 115 -7.44 -10.06 -11.10
CA TYR A 115 -6.68 -11.28 -10.88
C TYR A 115 -7.43 -12.49 -11.47
N GLY A 116 -6.69 -13.27 -12.26
CA GLY A 116 -7.15 -14.56 -12.78
C GLY A 116 -6.52 -15.70 -11.99
N VAL A 117 -5.37 -16.19 -12.45
CA VAL A 117 -4.66 -17.30 -11.82
C VAL A 117 -3.23 -16.96 -11.35
N GLY A 118 -2.79 -15.70 -11.47
CA GLY A 118 -1.50 -15.25 -10.95
C GLY A 118 -0.30 -15.40 -11.91
N THR A 119 -0.49 -16.01 -13.07
CA THR A 119 0.61 -16.43 -13.95
C THR A 119 1.20 -15.35 -14.86
N SER A 120 0.96 -14.07 -14.56
CA SER A 120 1.49 -12.97 -15.38
C SER A 120 3.01 -12.86 -15.22
N LEU A 121 3.72 -12.81 -16.35
CA LEU A 121 5.17 -12.60 -16.40
C LEU A 121 5.56 -11.10 -16.46
N GLU A 122 4.58 -10.21 -16.54
CA GLU A 122 4.82 -8.76 -16.70
C GLU A 122 4.42 -7.97 -15.44
N GLY A 123 4.12 -8.66 -14.34
CA GLY A 123 3.83 -8.01 -13.06
C GLY A 123 2.42 -7.43 -12.93
N HIS A 124 1.48 -7.81 -13.81
CA HIS A 124 0.10 -7.29 -13.77
C HIS A 124 -0.65 -7.54 -12.46
N VAL A 125 -0.22 -8.51 -11.66
CA VAL A 125 -0.81 -8.84 -10.36
C VAL A 125 -0.22 -8.03 -9.20
N ALA A 126 0.83 -7.25 -9.45
CA ALA A 126 1.48 -6.44 -8.42
C ALA A 126 0.61 -5.24 -8.02
N ALA A 127 0.17 -5.19 -6.76
CA ALA A 127 -0.58 -4.07 -6.21
C ALA A 127 0.38 -2.96 -5.73
N VAL A 128 1.09 -2.33 -6.66
CA VAL A 128 2.12 -1.30 -6.35
C VAL A 128 1.57 -0.14 -5.50
N ARG A 129 0.28 0.17 -5.63
CA ARG A 129 -0.42 1.21 -4.84
C ARG A 129 -1.30 0.62 -3.73
N GLY A 130 -1.18 -0.66 -3.41
CA GLY A 130 -2.12 -1.41 -2.58
C GLY A 130 -3.50 -1.47 -3.23
N GLY A 131 -4.55 -1.37 -2.42
CA GLY A 131 -5.93 -1.37 -2.87
C GLY A 131 -6.57 -2.75 -2.87
N LEU A 132 -7.51 -2.96 -3.79
CA LEU A 132 -8.29 -4.19 -3.88
C LEU A 132 -7.76 -5.08 -5.01
N CYS A 133 -7.48 -6.33 -4.71
CA CYS A 133 -7.37 -7.37 -5.74
C CYS A 133 -8.76 -7.97 -6.00
N LEU A 134 -9.18 -7.99 -7.26
CA LEU A 134 -10.45 -8.55 -7.71
C LEU A 134 -10.20 -9.91 -8.37
N ASP A 135 -10.38 -10.98 -7.61
CA ASP A 135 -10.15 -12.35 -8.07
C ASP A 135 -11.41 -12.91 -8.76
N LEU A 136 -11.29 -13.15 -10.07
CA LEU A 136 -12.37 -13.62 -10.92
C LEU A 136 -12.44 -15.16 -11.03
N SER A 137 -11.60 -15.91 -10.31
CA SER A 137 -11.49 -17.38 -10.38
C SER A 137 -12.80 -18.11 -10.06
N ARG A 138 -13.72 -17.49 -9.33
CA ARG A 138 -15.05 -18.05 -9.01
C ARG A 138 -16.12 -17.79 -10.08
N MET A 139 -15.85 -16.93 -11.06
CA MET A 139 -16.75 -16.63 -12.18
C MET A 139 -16.46 -17.55 -13.37
N ASN A 140 -16.66 -18.87 -13.19
CA ASN A 140 -16.20 -19.91 -14.12
C ASN A 140 -17.32 -20.69 -14.84
N ARG A 141 -18.52 -20.12 -14.92
CA ARG A 141 -19.65 -20.72 -15.66
C ARG A 141 -19.56 -20.36 -17.14
N ILE A 142 -19.94 -21.30 -18.01
CA ILE A 142 -20.03 -21.16 -19.47
C ILE A 142 -21.49 -21.01 -19.87
#